data_AF-A0A961SPX3-F1
#
_entry.id   AF-A0A961SPX3-F1
#
_cell.length_a   1.000
_cell.length_b   1.000
_cell.length_c   1.000
_cell.angle_alpha   90.00
_cell.angle_beta   90.00
_cell.angle_gamma   90.00
#
_symmetry.space_group_name_H-M   'P 1'
#
loop_
_entity.id
_entity.type
_entity.pdbx_description
1 polymer ?
#
loop_
_entity_poly.entity_id
_entity_poly.type
_entity_poly.pdbx_seq_one_letter_code
_entity_poly.pdbx_strand_id
1 'polypeptide(L)'
;MRLVAKTERNSPMRDALMPVVAVAASLLVCALLILLAGANPVEAFGIMISAAFWGKFALTETLARAAPLMLSGLAALVAFRTRFWNIGGEGQIIVGAMAAAWIGALTLPTPLLIPFMLIGAALAGAALAAVPASLKTRFGVDEVVSTLMLNFIVMYLMQALLSGPWKDPVTGWTNSPSILPAAEFPVFWSGTRLHLGVLLAFLSVAVIGIVMKRTTFGLSMKIVGENPKSARHAGLNVSYVTLLAALLSGALAGLAGAGEIGGIQFQVIASISSGYGYAGIVVAMLARLSAAGIIPAALFIAAITTGADEMSRQTGVPFFIADAMQGICLIAVLVAMTLSRYEIRFRASPETKATP
;
A
#
# COMPACT_ATOMS: atom_id res chain seq x y z
N MET A 1 3.89 3.98 31.50
CA MET A 1 3.81 2.76 30.68
C MET A 1 4.92 2.81 29.65
N ARG A 2 5.73 1.76 29.49
CA ARG A 2 6.82 1.74 28.48
C ARG A 2 6.84 0.36 27.80
N LEU A 3 6.95 0.35 26.47
CA LEU A 3 7.21 -0.87 25.71
C LEU A 3 8.68 -1.22 25.85
N VAL A 4 8.97 -2.41 26.35
CA VAL A 4 10.33 -2.93 26.48
C VAL A 4 10.45 -4.15 25.57
N ALA A 5 11.47 -4.18 24.72
CA ALA A 5 11.73 -5.35 23.88
C ALA A 5 11.91 -6.57 24.79
N LYS A 6 11.21 -7.68 24.50
CA LYS A 6 11.36 -8.90 25.29
C LYS A 6 12.81 -9.39 25.21
N THR A 7 13.51 -9.34 26.34
CA THR A 7 14.90 -9.81 26.49
C THR A 7 14.99 -11.28 26.83
N GLU A 8 13.92 -11.89 27.35
CA GLU A 8 13.85 -13.33 27.62
C GLU A 8 12.73 -13.99 26.80
N ARG A 9 13.00 -15.24 26.41
CA ARG A 9 12.03 -16.14 25.79
C ARG A 9 10.98 -16.44 26.86
N ASN A 10 9.81 -15.81 26.79
CA ASN A 10 8.70 -16.19 27.66
C ASN A 10 8.38 -17.68 27.47
N SER A 11 7.65 -18.26 28.42
CA SER A 11 7.01 -19.57 28.19
C SER A 11 6.34 -19.57 26.80
N PRO A 12 6.62 -20.57 25.94
CA PRO A 12 6.09 -20.62 24.57
C PRO A 12 4.56 -20.49 24.53
N MET A 13 3.88 -20.86 25.63
CA MET A 13 2.44 -20.71 25.78
C MET A 13 1.98 -19.25 25.86
N ARG A 14 2.73 -18.37 26.53
CA ARG A 14 2.36 -16.95 26.71
C ARG A 14 2.66 -16.12 25.46
N ASP A 15 3.72 -16.47 24.72
CA ASP A 15 4.04 -15.86 23.43
C ASP A 15 3.06 -16.26 22.32
N ALA A 16 2.45 -17.45 22.42
CA ALA A 16 1.35 -17.86 21.55
C ALA A 16 -0.01 -17.27 21.97
N LEU A 17 -0.28 -17.13 23.28
CA LEU A 17 -1.57 -16.64 23.78
C LEU A 17 -1.85 -15.19 23.40
N MET A 18 -0.85 -14.30 23.48
CA MET A 18 -1.07 -12.86 23.26
C MET A 18 -1.57 -12.52 21.84
N PRO A 19 -0.97 -13.05 20.75
CA PRO A 19 -1.51 -12.90 19.41
C PRO A 19 -2.90 -13.49 19.25
N VAL A 20 -3.17 -14.66 19.86
CA VAL A 20 -4.48 -15.31 19.81
C VAL A 20 -5.55 -14.44 20.49
N VAL A 21 -5.25 -13.85 21.64
CA VAL A 21 -6.16 -12.94 22.34
C VAL A 21 -6.41 -11.67 21.52
N ALA A 22 -5.39 -11.10 20.90
CA ALA A 22 -5.55 -9.92 20.06
C ALA A 22 -6.41 -10.19 18.80
N VAL A 23 -6.20 -11.34 18.15
CA VAL A 23 -7.03 -11.79 17.01
C VAL A 23 -8.45 -12.12 17.45
N ALA A 24 -8.63 -12.81 18.58
CA ALA A 24 -9.96 -13.11 19.11
C ALA A 24 -10.71 -11.83 19.48
N ALA A 25 -10.06 -10.87 20.14
CA ALA A 25 -10.64 -9.58 20.46
C ALA A 25 -11.07 -8.81 19.21
N SER A 26 -10.28 -8.84 18.14
CA SER A 26 -10.66 -8.17 16.89
C SER A 26 -11.80 -8.85 16.16
N LEU A 27 -11.80 -10.19 16.12
CA LEU A 27 -12.93 -10.94 15.57
C LEU A 27 -14.21 -10.68 16.35
N LEU A 28 -14.13 -10.52 17.68
CA LEU A 28 -15.28 -10.14 18.52
C LEU A 28 -15.77 -8.73 18.20
N VAL A 29 -14.88 -7.75 18.06
CA VAL A 29 -15.27 -6.38 17.69
C VAL A 29 -15.90 -6.36 16.29
N CYS A 30 -15.30 -7.06 15.32
CA CYS A 30 -15.88 -7.20 13.98
C CYS A 30 -17.24 -7.90 14.02
N ALA A 31 -17.39 -8.99 14.79
CA ALA A 31 -18.66 -9.69 14.95
C ALA A 31 -19.74 -8.79 15.54
N LEU A 32 -19.40 -7.97 16.53
CA LEU A 32 -20.32 -7.00 17.12
C LEU A 32 -20.79 -5.97 16.08
N LEU A 33 -19.88 -5.45 15.25
CA LEU A 33 -20.25 -4.50 14.19
C LEU A 33 -21.17 -5.13 13.13
N ILE A 34 -20.90 -6.38 12.75
CA ILE A 34 -21.76 -7.14 11.80
C ILE A 34 -23.17 -7.34 12.40
N LEU A 35 -23.25 -7.69 13.70
CA LEU A 35 -24.54 -7.82 14.39
C LEU A 35 -25.30 -6.50 14.44
N LEU A 36 -24.61 -5.40 14.76
CA LEU A 36 -25.21 -4.06 14.78
C LEU A 36 -25.69 -3.61 13.40
N ALA A 37 -25.06 -4.11 12.34
CA ALA A 37 -25.46 -3.89 10.95
C ALA A 37 -26.64 -4.77 10.50
N GLY A 38 -27.10 -5.69 11.35
CA GLY A 38 -28.22 -6.59 11.06
C GLY A 38 -27.86 -7.88 10.31
N ALA A 39 -26.56 -8.21 10.19
CA ALA A 39 -26.09 -9.42 9.53
C ALA A 39 -25.60 -10.48 10.53
N ASN A 40 -25.54 -11.73 10.10
CA ASN A 40 -25.02 -12.84 10.91
C ASN A 40 -23.48 -12.88 10.83
N PRO A 41 -22.74 -12.74 11.95
CA PRO A 41 -21.27 -12.77 11.94
C PRO A 41 -20.65 -14.06 11.42
N VAL A 42 -21.28 -15.21 11.72
CA VAL A 42 -20.75 -16.52 11.32
C VAL A 42 -20.81 -16.66 9.81
N GLU A 43 -21.95 -16.28 9.23
CA GLU A 43 -22.14 -16.24 7.78
C GLU A 43 -21.20 -15.24 7.13
N ALA A 44 -21.13 -14.01 7.67
CA ALA A 44 -20.26 -12.95 7.16
C ALA A 44 -18.77 -13.38 7.15
N PHE A 45 -18.26 -13.96 8.24
CA PHE A 45 -16.89 -14.47 8.26
C PHE A 45 -16.68 -15.66 7.31
N GLY A 46 -17.69 -16.53 7.17
CA GLY A 46 -17.67 -17.61 6.18
C GLY A 46 -17.53 -17.08 4.75
N ILE A 47 -18.30 -16.05 4.41
CA ILE A 47 -18.23 -15.36 3.12
C ILE A 47 -16.84 -14.75 2.93
N MET A 48 -16.32 -14.00 3.91
CA MET A 48 -14.99 -13.39 3.82
C MET A 48 -13.88 -14.41 3.52
N ILE A 49 -13.88 -15.56 4.20
CA ILE A 49 -12.87 -16.61 4.00
C ILE A 49 -13.03 -17.25 2.61
N SER A 50 -14.27 -17.58 2.22
CA SER A 50 -14.54 -18.21 0.94
C SER A 50 -14.18 -17.30 -0.24
N ALA A 51 -14.49 -16.01 -0.13
CA ALA A 51 -14.20 -14.97 -1.12
C ALA A 51 -12.71 -14.72 -1.32
N ALA A 52 -11.91 -14.92 -0.28
CA ALA A 52 -10.47 -14.73 -0.33
C ALA A 52 -9.73 -15.95 -0.88
N PHE A 53 -10.17 -17.15 -0.53
CA PHE A 53 -9.37 -18.36 -0.78
C PHE A 53 -10.06 -19.40 -1.66
N TRP A 54 -11.39 -19.53 -1.63
CA TRP A 54 -12.09 -20.67 -2.22
C TRP A 54 -12.53 -20.39 -3.65
N GLY A 55 -11.99 -21.20 -4.57
CA GLY A 55 -12.32 -21.15 -5.99
C GLY A 55 -11.30 -20.34 -6.79
N LYS A 56 -11.23 -20.64 -8.09
CA LYS A 56 -10.29 -20.00 -9.00
C LYS A 56 -10.50 -18.48 -9.07
N PHE A 57 -11.75 -18.05 -9.10
CA PHE A 57 -12.12 -16.62 -9.16
C PHE A 57 -11.66 -15.85 -7.92
N ALA A 58 -11.94 -16.36 -6.71
CA ALA A 58 -11.50 -15.78 -5.43
C ALA A 58 -9.99 -15.57 -5.37
N LEU A 59 -9.22 -16.58 -5.76
CA LEU A 59 -7.76 -16.50 -5.77
C LEU A 59 -7.25 -15.47 -6.79
N THR A 60 -7.85 -15.41 -7.98
CA THR A 60 -7.46 -14.43 -9.01
C THR A 60 -7.80 -13.01 -8.61
N GLU A 61 -8.94 -12.80 -7.96
CA GLU A 61 -9.37 -11.47 -7.49
C GLU A 61 -8.47 -11.01 -6.36
N THR A 62 -8.14 -11.89 -5.42
CA THR A 62 -7.20 -11.60 -4.34
C THR A 62 -5.81 -11.26 -4.90
N LEU A 63 -5.32 -11.98 -5.92
CA LEU A 63 -4.06 -11.66 -6.58
C LEU A 63 -4.10 -10.33 -7.34
N ALA A 64 -5.19 -10.05 -8.05
CA ALA A 64 -5.41 -8.78 -8.74
C ALA A 64 -5.40 -7.61 -7.75
N ARG A 65 -6.11 -7.75 -6.63
CA ARG A 65 -6.14 -6.76 -5.54
C ARG A 65 -4.81 -6.63 -4.80
N ALA A 66 -4.04 -7.70 -4.70
CA ALA A 66 -2.72 -7.67 -4.06
C ALA A 66 -1.66 -6.93 -4.89
N ALA A 67 -1.81 -6.85 -6.21
CA ALA A 67 -0.83 -6.21 -7.09
C ALA A 67 -0.57 -4.72 -6.77
N PRO A 68 -1.58 -3.83 -6.71
CA PRO A 68 -1.37 -2.43 -6.32
C PRO A 68 -0.85 -2.31 -4.89
N LEU A 69 -1.27 -3.19 -3.97
CA LEU A 69 -0.80 -3.22 -2.59
C LEU A 69 0.68 -3.64 -2.47
N MET A 70 1.14 -4.58 -3.30
CA MET A 70 2.55 -4.97 -3.36
C MET A 70 3.42 -3.82 -3.88
N LEU A 71 3.01 -3.16 -4.96
CA LEU A 71 3.74 -2.04 -5.55
C LEU A 71 3.77 -0.83 -4.60
N SER A 72 2.63 -0.48 -4.01
CA SER A 72 2.51 0.56 -2.99
C SER A 72 3.33 0.24 -1.73
N GLY A 73 3.32 -1.01 -1.28
CA GLY A 73 4.14 -1.48 -0.16
C GLY A 73 5.64 -1.44 -0.46
N LEU A 74 6.06 -1.78 -1.68
CA LEU A 74 7.45 -1.61 -2.11
C LEU A 74 7.84 -0.14 -2.17
N ALA A 75 6.95 0.74 -2.65
CA ALA A 75 7.18 2.18 -2.66
C ALA A 75 7.48 2.69 -1.24
N ALA A 76 6.58 2.40 -0.29
CA ALA A 76 6.79 2.75 1.12
C ALA A 76 8.06 2.12 1.69
N LEU A 77 8.34 0.85 1.39
CA LEU A 77 9.57 0.16 1.83
C LEU A 77 10.83 0.91 1.39
N VAL A 78 10.92 1.29 0.11
CA VAL A 78 12.09 1.96 -0.47
C VAL A 78 12.29 3.33 0.15
N ALA A 79 11.22 4.12 0.27
CA ALA A 79 11.25 5.45 0.87
C ALA A 79 11.65 5.40 2.36
N PHE A 80 11.02 4.53 3.14
CA PHE A 80 11.27 4.44 4.58
C PHE A 80 12.67 3.90 4.89
N ARG A 81 13.29 3.19 3.95
CA ARG A 81 14.68 2.71 4.09
C ARG A 81 15.68 3.83 4.27
N THR A 82 15.41 5.03 3.75
CA THR A 82 16.24 6.24 3.91
C THR A 82 15.71 7.21 4.96
N ARG A 83 14.72 6.80 5.77
CA ARG A 83 13.92 7.66 6.68
C ARG A 83 13.13 8.76 5.99
N PHE A 84 12.89 8.64 4.68
CA PHE A 84 11.98 9.53 3.97
C PHE A 84 10.55 8.98 4.09
N TRP A 85 9.70 9.64 4.88
CA TRP A 85 8.32 9.22 5.11
C TRP A 85 7.41 9.66 3.96
N ASN A 86 7.36 8.85 2.91
CA ASN A 86 6.49 9.08 1.76
C ASN A 86 5.01 8.72 2.06
N ILE A 87 4.27 9.64 2.66
CA ILE A 87 2.80 9.52 2.83
C ILE A 87 2.06 9.86 1.52
N GLY A 88 2.79 10.42 0.56
CA GLY A 88 2.31 10.87 -0.76
C GLY A 88 2.05 9.74 -1.77
N GLY A 89 2.14 8.48 -1.34
CA GLY A 89 1.97 7.32 -2.21
C GLY A 89 0.61 7.31 -2.92
N GLU A 90 -0.45 7.76 -2.25
CA GLU A 90 -1.80 7.84 -2.82
C GLU A 90 -1.84 8.77 -4.06
N GLY A 91 -1.32 9.99 -3.94
CA GLY A 91 -1.23 10.93 -5.05
C GLY A 91 -0.31 10.44 -6.16
N GLN A 92 0.76 9.71 -5.83
CA GLN A 92 1.67 9.12 -6.81
C GLN A 92 0.99 7.99 -7.62
N ILE A 93 0.12 7.21 -6.99
CA ILE A 93 -0.72 6.21 -7.67
C ILE A 93 -1.71 6.92 -8.59
N ILE A 94 -2.40 7.95 -8.11
CA ILE A 94 -3.40 8.70 -8.88
C ILE A 94 -2.77 9.37 -10.11
N VAL A 95 -1.65 10.09 -9.95
CA VAL A 95 -0.98 10.74 -11.09
C VAL A 95 -0.40 9.70 -12.07
N GLY A 96 0.04 8.54 -11.57
CA GLY A 96 0.47 7.42 -12.39
C GLY A 96 -0.67 6.84 -13.23
N ALA A 97 -1.85 6.66 -12.62
CA ALA A 97 -3.07 6.25 -13.33
C ALA A 97 -3.48 7.28 -14.38
N MET A 98 -3.46 8.58 -14.05
CA MET A 98 -3.74 9.65 -15.01
C MET A 98 -2.78 9.62 -16.20
N ALA A 99 -1.47 9.48 -15.96
CA ALA A 99 -0.48 9.37 -17.03
C ALA A 99 -0.68 8.12 -17.88
N ALA A 100 -0.97 6.98 -17.26
CA ALA A 100 -1.26 5.73 -17.97
C ALA A 100 -2.51 5.87 -18.86
N ALA A 101 -3.59 6.47 -18.34
CA ALA A 101 -4.82 6.68 -19.08
C ALA A 101 -4.62 7.65 -20.26
N TRP A 102 -3.90 8.74 -20.03
CA TRP A 102 -3.56 9.70 -21.08
C TRP A 102 -2.79 9.04 -22.22
N ILE A 103 -1.74 8.26 -21.90
CA ILE A 103 -0.93 7.55 -22.90
C ILE A 103 -1.73 6.42 -23.57
N GLY A 104 -2.54 5.69 -22.80
CA GLY A 104 -3.38 4.61 -23.29
C GLY A 104 -4.50 5.07 -24.25
N ALA A 105 -4.84 6.35 -24.24
CA ALA A 105 -5.75 6.98 -25.19
C ALA A 105 -5.06 7.47 -26.48
N LEU A 106 -3.72 7.52 -26.52
CA LEU A 106 -2.99 7.96 -27.71
C LEU A 106 -2.97 6.88 -28.79
N THR A 107 -3.04 7.29 -30.05
CA THR A 107 -2.87 6.39 -31.20
C THR A 107 -1.38 6.14 -31.45
N LEU A 108 -0.81 5.14 -30.76
CA LEU A 108 0.56 4.66 -30.95
C LEU A 108 0.56 3.22 -31.49
N PRO A 109 1.67 2.73 -32.06
CA PRO A 109 1.80 1.32 -32.42
C PRO A 109 1.52 0.42 -31.21
N THR A 110 0.60 -0.55 -31.37
CA THR A 110 0.11 -1.42 -30.29
C THR A 110 1.19 -1.99 -29.37
N PRO A 111 2.33 -2.52 -29.86
CA PRO A 111 3.35 -3.10 -28.98
C PRO A 111 4.03 -2.08 -28.05
N LEU A 112 3.95 -0.79 -28.37
CA LEU A 112 4.60 0.28 -27.62
C LEU A 112 3.68 0.92 -26.58
N LEU A 113 2.36 0.75 -26.70
CA LEU A 113 1.39 1.38 -25.79
C LEU A 113 1.61 0.97 -24.33
N ILE A 114 1.62 -0.34 -24.04
CA ILE A 114 1.81 -0.86 -22.68
C ILE A 114 3.16 -0.42 -22.09
N PRO A 115 4.31 -0.59 -22.79
CA PRO A 115 5.59 -0.06 -22.30
C PRO A 115 5.57 1.43 -22.00
N PHE A 116 4.99 2.26 -22.88
CA PHE A 116 4.93 3.70 -22.66
C PHE A 116 3.98 4.09 -21.52
N MET A 117 2.87 3.37 -21.33
CA MET A 117 2.00 3.56 -20.17
C MET A 117 2.75 3.29 -18.87
N LEU A 118 3.48 2.16 -18.80
CA LEU A 118 4.27 1.79 -17.63
C LEU A 118 5.37 2.81 -17.34
N ILE A 119 6.12 3.22 -18.36
CA ILE A 119 7.20 4.22 -18.23
C ILE A 119 6.61 5.58 -17.84
N GLY A 120 5.56 6.04 -18.51
CA GLY A 120 4.92 7.33 -18.25
C GLY A 120 4.33 7.40 -16.84
N ALA A 121 3.67 6.33 -16.38
CA ALA A 121 3.15 6.25 -15.03
C ALA A 121 4.25 6.24 -13.97
N ALA A 122 5.33 5.47 -14.19
CA ALA A 122 6.49 5.47 -13.32
C ALA A 122 7.16 6.85 -13.25
N LEU A 123 7.33 7.52 -14.38
CA LEU A 123 7.91 8.87 -14.44
C LEU A 123 7.01 9.91 -13.77
N ALA A 124 5.69 9.84 -13.96
CA ALA A 124 4.75 10.75 -13.33
C ALA A 124 4.76 10.61 -11.79
N GLY A 125 4.71 9.36 -11.29
CA GLY A 125 4.82 9.09 -9.86
C GLY A 125 6.17 9.53 -9.29
N ALA A 126 7.28 9.27 -9.99
CA ALA A 126 8.61 9.72 -9.60
C ALA A 126 8.71 11.26 -9.60
N ALA A 127 8.18 11.94 -10.61
CA ALA A 127 8.17 13.39 -10.70
C ALA A 127 7.41 14.02 -9.54
N LEU A 128 6.26 13.46 -9.15
CA LEU A 128 5.50 13.94 -8.00
C LEU A 128 6.28 13.72 -6.69
N ALA A 129 6.93 12.56 -6.52
CA ALA A 129 7.78 12.28 -5.36
C ALA A 129 9.05 13.15 -5.31
N ALA A 130 9.54 13.63 -6.46
CA ALA A 130 10.70 14.50 -6.57
C ALA A 130 10.48 15.85 -5.87
N VAL A 131 9.25 16.36 -5.90
CA VAL A 131 8.88 17.66 -5.30
C VAL A 131 9.14 17.66 -3.79
N PRO A 132 8.49 16.83 -2.96
CA PRO A 132 8.71 16.83 -1.51
C PRO A 132 10.11 16.35 -1.16
N ALA A 133 10.69 15.42 -1.93
CA ALA A 133 12.07 14.97 -1.71
C ALA A 133 13.09 16.10 -1.92
N SER A 134 12.89 16.93 -2.94
CA SER A 134 13.74 18.10 -3.19
C SER A 134 13.55 19.16 -2.11
N LEU A 135 12.31 19.40 -1.67
CA LEU A 135 12.01 20.32 -0.58
C LEU A 135 12.67 19.88 0.73
N LYS A 136 12.58 18.59 1.06
CA LYS A 136 13.22 18.00 2.23
C LYS A 136 14.75 18.13 2.16
N THR A 137 15.34 17.72 1.04
CA THR A 137 16.81 17.61 0.92
C THR A 137 17.52 18.94 0.76
N ARG A 138 16.83 19.98 0.26
CA ARG A 138 17.39 21.34 0.09
C ARG A 138 17.01 22.30 1.21
N PHE A 139 15.76 22.26 1.65
CA PHE A 139 15.19 23.25 2.57
C PHE A 139 14.79 22.68 3.92
N GLY A 140 14.91 21.36 4.14
CA GLY A 140 14.56 20.73 5.41
C GLY A 140 13.07 20.70 5.70
N VAL A 141 12.22 20.94 4.70
CA VAL A 141 10.75 20.87 4.83
C VAL A 141 10.33 19.49 5.32
N ASP A 142 9.32 19.46 6.19
CA ASP A 142 8.75 18.21 6.68
C ASP A 142 8.12 17.40 5.52
N GLU A 143 8.65 16.19 5.33
CA GLU A 143 8.26 15.27 4.26
C GLU A 143 6.87 14.68 4.48
N VAL A 144 6.42 14.53 5.73
CA VAL A 144 5.10 13.98 6.05
C VAL A 144 4.03 14.96 5.58
N VAL A 145 4.16 16.23 5.97
CA VAL A 145 3.21 17.29 5.58
C VAL A 145 3.25 17.52 4.07
N SER A 146 4.44 17.70 3.49
CA SER A 146 4.54 18.03 2.06
C SER A 146 4.04 16.90 1.15
N THR A 147 4.33 15.65 1.47
CA THR A 147 3.83 14.50 0.69
C THR A 147 2.32 14.31 0.86
N LEU A 148 1.78 14.50 2.07
CA LEU A 148 0.35 14.41 2.33
C LEU A 148 -0.44 15.51 1.62
N MET A 149 0.05 16.76 1.64
CA MET A 149 -0.60 17.88 0.95
C MET A 149 -0.66 17.68 -0.56
N LEU A 150 0.38 17.07 -1.15
CA LEU A 150 0.39 16.74 -2.58
C LEU A 150 -0.67 15.71 -2.97
N ASN A 151 -1.06 14.79 -2.08
CA ASN A 151 -2.17 13.87 -2.35
C ASN A 151 -3.46 14.64 -2.63
N PHE A 152 -3.78 15.61 -1.77
CA PHE A 152 -4.99 16.42 -1.94
C PHE A 152 -4.94 17.26 -3.22
N ILE A 153 -3.80 17.88 -3.51
CA ILE A 153 -3.62 18.65 -4.75
C ILE A 153 -3.89 17.77 -5.97
N VAL A 154 -3.30 16.58 -6.03
CA VAL A 154 -3.50 15.64 -7.15
C VAL A 154 -4.94 15.14 -7.22
N MET A 155 -5.55 14.82 -6.07
CA MET A 155 -6.93 14.37 -6.01
C MET A 155 -7.91 15.45 -6.51
N TYR A 156 -7.72 16.71 -6.13
CA TYR A 156 -8.55 17.82 -6.62
C TYR A 156 -8.26 18.15 -8.08
N LEU A 157 -7.01 18.04 -8.53
CA LEU A 157 -6.65 18.18 -9.94
C LEU A 157 -7.35 17.11 -10.79
N MET A 158 -7.31 15.85 -10.35
CA MET A 158 -8.02 14.76 -11.01
C MET A 158 -9.52 15.05 -11.10
N GLN A 159 -10.16 15.45 -10.00
CA GLN A 159 -11.58 15.80 -9.99
C GLN A 159 -11.92 16.97 -10.92
N ALA A 160 -11.08 18.00 -10.96
CA ALA A 160 -11.24 19.13 -11.87
C ALA A 160 -11.13 18.70 -13.35
N LEU A 161 -10.21 17.79 -13.67
CA LEU A 161 -10.09 17.23 -15.02
C LEU A 161 -11.30 16.39 -15.40
N LEU A 162 -11.74 15.48 -14.52
CA LEU A 162 -12.90 14.61 -14.74
C LEU A 162 -14.23 15.38 -14.86
N SER A 163 -14.32 16.54 -14.23
CA SER A 163 -15.48 17.44 -14.34
C SER A 163 -15.37 18.40 -15.54
N GLY A 164 -14.20 18.49 -16.16
CA GLY A 164 -13.87 19.41 -17.24
C GLY A 164 -13.35 18.69 -18.49
N PRO A 165 -12.08 18.90 -18.88
CA PRO A 165 -11.55 18.45 -20.18
C PRO A 165 -11.46 16.94 -20.34
N TRP A 166 -11.43 16.17 -19.25
CA TRP A 166 -11.41 14.71 -19.30
C TRP A 166 -12.80 14.12 -19.11
N LYS A 167 -13.86 14.92 -19.03
CA LYS A 167 -15.21 14.37 -18.94
C LYS A 167 -15.52 13.52 -20.18
N ASP A 168 -16.03 12.31 -19.98
CA ASP A 168 -16.39 11.42 -21.06
C ASP A 168 -17.45 12.08 -21.96
N PRO A 169 -17.14 12.35 -23.24
CA PRO A 169 -18.06 13.03 -24.15
C PRO A 169 -19.22 12.14 -24.59
N VAL A 170 -19.10 10.80 -24.47
CA VAL A 170 -20.11 9.85 -24.90
C VAL A 170 -21.15 9.65 -23.81
N THR A 171 -20.71 9.34 -22.59
CA THR A 171 -21.62 9.04 -21.49
C THR A 171 -22.04 10.29 -20.72
N GLY A 172 -21.23 11.35 -20.72
CA GLY A 172 -21.45 12.56 -19.93
C GLY A 172 -21.23 12.38 -18.43
N TRP A 173 -20.67 11.23 -18.01
CA TRP A 173 -20.29 10.96 -16.62
C TRP A 173 -18.93 11.61 -16.30
N THR A 174 -18.62 11.74 -15.00
CA THR A 174 -17.38 12.35 -14.51
C THR A 174 -16.24 11.33 -14.42
N ASN A 175 -16.01 10.62 -15.52
CA ASN A 175 -14.95 9.65 -15.78
C ASN A 175 -14.16 10.07 -17.02
N SER A 176 -12.92 9.60 -17.16
CA SER A 176 -12.17 9.81 -18.39
C SER A 176 -12.75 8.97 -19.54
N PRO A 177 -12.47 9.34 -20.80
CA PRO A 177 -12.60 8.39 -21.90
C PRO A 177 -11.82 7.11 -21.58
N SER A 178 -12.33 5.98 -22.09
CA SER A 178 -11.64 4.70 -21.96
C SER A 178 -10.34 4.70 -22.77
N ILE A 179 -9.33 3.98 -22.29
CA ILE A 179 -8.12 3.69 -23.05
C ILE A 179 -8.46 2.85 -24.29
N LEU A 180 -7.56 2.83 -25.27
CA LEU A 180 -7.73 1.98 -26.44
C LEU A 180 -7.69 0.50 -26.02
N PRO A 181 -8.46 -0.40 -26.67
CA PRO A 181 -8.37 -1.85 -26.39
C PRO A 181 -6.95 -2.42 -26.55
N ALA A 182 -6.17 -1.82 -27.45
CA ALA A 182 -4.75 -2.14 -27.66
C ALA A 182 -3.84 -1.79 -26.47
N ALA A 183 -4.30 -0.93 -25.56
CA ALA A 183 -3.62 -0.48 -24.35
C ALA A 183 -4.04 -1.29 -23.10
N GLU A 184 -5.07 -2.13 -23.20
CA GLU A 184 -5.49 -3.03 -22.13
C GLU A 184 -4.43 -4.08 -21.84
N PHE A 185 -4.19 -4.35 -20.56
CA PHE A 185 -3.20 -5.33 -20.14
C PHE A 185 -3.72 -6.73 -20.43
N PRO A 186 -2.87 -7.61 -21.02
CA PRO A 186 -3.25 -8.99 -21.27
C PRO A 186 -3.72 -9.68 -19.99
N VAL A 187 -4.89 -10.31 -20.07
CA VAL A 187 -5.46 -11.15 -19.01
C VAL A 187 -4.97 -12.58 -19.20
N PHE A 188 -4.44 -13.19 -18.14
CA PHE A 188 -3.84 -14.53 -18.20
C PHE A 188 -4.88 -15.65 -18.23
N TRP A 189 -6.03 -15.46 -17.57
CA TRP A 189 -7.14 -16.43 -17.55
C TRP A 189 -8.46 -15.76 -17.92
N SER A 190 -9.15 -16.31 -18.93
CA SER A 190 -10.43 -15.80 -19.40
C SER A 190 -11.48 -15.75 -18.28
N GLY A 191 -12.23 -14.66 -18.22
CA GLY A 191 -13.26 -14.44 -17.19
C GLY A 191 -12.70 -14.07 -15.81
N THR A 192 -11.40 -13.76 -15.70
CA THR A 192 -10.77 -13.32 -14.44
C THR A 192 -10.17 -11.92 -14.59
N ARG A 193 -9.86 -11.28 -13.46
CA ARG A 193 -9.11 -10.01 -13.44
C ARG A 193 -7.60 -10.21 -13.29
N LEU A 194 -7.09 -11.43 -13.54
CA LEU A 194 -5.66 -11.73 -13.45
C LEU A 194 -4.93 -11.19 -14.68
N HIS A 195 -4.34 -10.00 -14.55
CA HIS A 195 -3.76 -9.23 -15.65
C HIS A 195 -2.23 -9.05 -15.47
N LEU A 196 -1.56 -8.52 -16.51
CA LEU A 196 -0.11 -8.26 -16.53
C LEU A 196 0.42 -7.50 -15.30
N GLY A 197 -0.38 -6.60 -14.73
CA GLY A 197 -0.03 -5.81 -13.53
C GLY A 197 0.33 -6.67 -12.32
N VAL A 198 -0.28 -7.85 -12.17
CA VAL A 198 0.05 -8.82 -11.12
C VAL A 198 1.47 -9.36 -11.31
N LEU A 199 1.83 -9.74 -12.53
CA LEU A 199 3.18 -10.21 -12.85
C LEU A 199 4.22 -9.11 -12.61
N LEU A 200 3.91 -7.87 -13.00
CA LEU A 200 4.76 -6.71 -12.77
C LEU A 200 4.98 -6.43 -11.27
N ALA A 201 3.96 -6.65 -10.43
CA ALA A 201 4.09 -6.50 -8.99
C ALA A 201 5.08 -7.53 -8.40
N PHE A 202 4.94 -8.80 -8.74
CA PHE A 202 5.87 -9.85 -8.30
C PHE A 202 7.29 -9.63 -8.82
N LEU A 203 7.42 -9.25 -10.10
CA LEU A 203 8.72 -8.90 -10.69
C LEU A 203 9.36 -7.72 -9.96
N SER A 204 8.57 -6.69 -9.64
CA SER A 204 9.05 -5.53 -8.87
C SER A 204 9.53 -5.93 -7.48
N VAL A 205 8.85 -6.87 -6.79
CA VAL A 205 9.33 -7.39 -5.50
C VAL A 205 10.70 -8.06 -5.67
N ALA A 206 10.87 -8.88 -6.70
CA ALA A 206 12.13 -9.57 -6.97
C ALA A 206 13.26 -8.57 -7.29
N VAL A 207 13.01 -7.63 -8.20
CA VAL A 207 13.98 -6.59 -8.60
C VAL A 207 14.38 -5.73 -7.41
N ILE A 208 13.42 -5.18 -6.67
CA ILE A 208 13.70 -4.36 -5.49
C ILE A 208 14.40 -5.19 -4.41
N GLY A 209 14.03 -6.46 -4.23
CA GLY A 209 14.72 -7.39 -3.34
C GLY A 209 16.20 -7.56 -3.68
N ILE A 210 16.53 -7.67 -4.97
CA ILE A 210 17.91 -7.72 -5.46
C ILE A 210 18.60 -6.37 -5.24
N VAL A 211 17.98 -5.25 -5.63
CA VAL A 211 18.54 -3.90 -5.45
C VAL A 211 18.90 -3.66 -3.98
N MET A 212 18.01 -4.00 -3.05
CA MET A 212 18.23 -3.81 -1.61
C MET A 212 19.35 -4.69 -1.03
N LYS A 213 19.56 -5.90 -1.58
CA LYS A 213 20.50 -6.89 -1.00
C LYS A 213 21.85 -6.95 -1.70
N ARG A 214 21.91 -6.63 -2.99
CA ARG A 214 23.05 -6.94 -3.87
C ARG A 214 23.67 -5.72 -4.55
N THR A 215 23.15 -4.51 -4.32
CA THR A 215 23.69 -3.29 -4.96
C THR A 215 24.26 -2.29 -3.97
N THR A 216 25.20 -1.46 -4.44
CA THR A 216 25.77 -0.33 -3.68
C THR A 216 24.71 0.70 -3.31
N PHE A 217 23.71 0.93 -4.17
CA PHE A 217 22.58 1.79 -3.85
C PHE A 217 21.78 1.27 -2.66
N GLY A 218 21.48 -0.04 -2.63
CA GLY A 218 20.84 -0.71 -1.48
C GLY A 218 21.62 -0.54 -0.18
N LEU A 219 22.94 -0.71 -0.23
CA LEU A 219 23.82 -0.50 0.92
C LEU A 219 23.82 0.97 1.37
N SER A 220 23.92 1.92 0.44
CA SER A 220 23.87 3.36 0.73
C SER A 220 22.55 3.75 1.40
N MET A 221 21.41 3.26 0.91
CA MET A 221 20.11 3.51 1.54
C MET A 221 20.07 2.99 2.97
N LYS A 222 20.59 1.78 3.22
CA LYS A 222 20.67 1.20 4.57
C LYS A 222 21.51 2.07 5.51
N ILE A 223 22.71 2.48 5.09
CA ILE A 223 23.60 3.31 5.92
C ILE A 223 22.96 4.67 6.23
N VAL A 224 22.35 5.31 5.22
CA VAL A 224 21.61 6.56 5.38
C VAL A 224 20.45 6.39 6.37
N GLY A 225 19.69 5.30 6.25
CA GLY A 225 18.57 4.99 7.14
C GLY A 225 18.98 4.68 8.59
N GLU A 226 20.15 4.10 8.80
CA GLU A 226 20.66 3.82 10.15
C GLU A 226 21.17 5.09 10.83
N ASN A 227 22.02 5.87 10.16
CA ASN A 227 22.50 7.14 10.70
C ASN A 227 22.95 8.10 9.58
N PRO A 228 22.16 9.14 9.26
CA PRO A 228 22.53 10.12 8.25
C PRO A 228 23.83 10.87 8.56
N LYS A 229 24.16 11.09 9.84
CA LYS A 229 25.42 11.75 10.22
C LYS A 229 26.61 10.85 9.91
N SER A 230 26.56 9.57 10.32
CA SER A 230 27.61 8.60 10.01
C SER A 230 27.75 8.37 8.50
N ALA A 231 26.64 8.36 7.76
CA ALA A 231 26.65 8.25 6.31
C ALA A 231 27.45 9.40 5.65
N ARG A 232 27.27 10.64 6.12
CA ARG A 232 28.04 11.80 5.63
C ARG A 232 29.53 11.67 5.93
N HIS A 233 29.89 11.21 7.13
CA HIS A 233 31.30 10.98 7.50
C HIS A 233 31.93 9.86 6.66
N ALA A 234 31.14 8.87 6.23
CA ALA A 234 31.57 7.83 5.30
C ALA A 234 31.59 8.28 3.82
N GLY A 235 31.40 9.58 3.54
CA GLY A 235 31.44 10.15 2.18
C GLY A 235 30.16 9.99 1.37
N LEU A 236 29.06 9.49 1.94
CA LEU A 236 27.79 9.35 1.23
C LEU A 236 27.05 10.68 1.15
N ASN A 237 26.57 11.01 -0.05
CA ASN A 237 25.65 12.12 -0.26
C ASN A 237 24.23 11.71 0.17
N VAL A 238 23.90 11.96 1.44
CA VAL A 238 22.58 11.66 2.03
C VAL A 238 21.43 12.26 1.20
N SER A 239 21.56 13.51 0.75
CA SER A 239 20.52 14.18 -0.01
C SER A 239 20.25 13.49 -1.35
N TYR A 240 21.31 13.11 -2.06
CA TYR A 240 21.21 12.40 -3.32
C TYR A 240 20.60 11.00 -3.15
N VAL A 241 21.06 10.22 -2.15
CA VAL A 241 20.52 8.88 -1.88
C VAL A 241 19.04 8.95 -1.48
N THR A 242 18.67 9.94 -0.67
CA THR A 242 17.26 10.16 -0.26
C THR A 242 16.39 10.53 -1.45
N LEU A 243 16.87 11.42 -2.32
CA LEU A 243 16.16 11.83 -3.54
C LEU A 243 15.95 10.63 -4.48
N LEU A 244 17.00 9.84 -4.76
CA LEU A 244 16.87 8.63 -5.59
C LEU A 244 15.89 7.61 -5.00
N ALA A 245 15.92 7.41 -3.68
CA ALA A 245 14.97 6.51 -3.02
C ALA A 245 13.53 7.02 -3.15
N ALA A 246 13.31 8.34 -3.02
CA ALA A 246 11.99 8.94 -3.23
C ALA A 246 11.51 8.82 -4.68
N LEU A 247 12.38 9.04 -5.67
CA LEU A 247 12.05 8.85 -7.09
C LEU A 247 11.66 7.40 -7.39
N LEU A 248 12.44 6.44 -6.87
CA LEU A 248 12.13 5.01 -7.03
C LEU A 248 10.82 4.63 -6.32
N SER A 249 10.57 5.18 -5.14
CA SER A 249 9.29 5.01 -4.44
C SER A 249 8.13 5.56 -5.27
N GLY A 250 8.25 6.77 -5.80
CA GLY A 250 7.24 7.39 -6.65
C GLY A 250 6.99 6.59 -7.93
N ALA A 251 8.04 6.06 -8.55
CA ALA A 251 7.93 5.20 -9.72
C ALA A 251 7.13 3.92 -9.43
N LEU A 252 7.41 3.24 -8.31
CA LEU A 252 6.68 2.04 -7.91
C LEU A 252 5.21 2.33 -7.60
N ALA A 253 4.91 3.45 -6.94
CA ALA A 253 3.54 3.90 -6.71
C ALA A 253 2.83 4.24 -8.03
N GLY A 254 3.50 4.94 -8.95
CA GLY A 254 2.96 5.25 -10.27
C GLY A 254 2.64 3.99 -11.09
N LEU A 255 3.50 2.96 -11.03
CA LEU A 255 3.25 1.66 -11.67
C LEU A 255 2.00 0.96 -11.13
N ALA A 256 1.67 1.13 -9.84
CA ALA A 256 0.42 0.60 -9.30
C ALA A 256 -0.80 1.26 -9.97
N GLY A 257 -0.73 2.58 -10.21
CA GLY A 257 -1.76 3.29 -10.96
C GLY A 257 -1.89 2.83 -12.41
N ALA A 258 -0.79 2.50 -13.08
CA ALA A 258 -0.83 1.89 -14.42
C ALA A 258 -1.51 0.52 -14.42
N GLY A 259 -1.31 -0.28 -13.37
CA GLY A 259 -2.00 -1.57 -13.19
C GLY A 259 -3.52 -1.41 -13.07
N GLU A 260 -3.98 -0.44 -12.28
CA GLU A 260 -5.42 -0.16 -12.13
C GLU A 260 -6.07 0.28 -13.44
N ILE A 261 -5.40 1.13 -14.22
CA ILE A 261 -5.92 1.59 -15.51
C ILE A 261 -5.84 0.49 -16.57
N GLY A 262 -4.67 -0.10 -16.75
CA GLY A 262 -4.46 -1.10 -17.80
C GLY A 262 -5.19 -2.41 -17.54
N GLY A 263 -5.46 -2.78 -16.29
CA GLY A 263 -5.94 -4.12 -15.94
C GLY A 263 -7.36 -4.22 -15.39
N ILE A 264 -7.91 -3.14 -14.82
CA ILE A 264 -9.17 -3.21 -14.05
C ILE A 264 -10.18 -2.17 -14.54
N GLN A 265 -9.79 -0.90 -14.54
CA GLN A 265 -10.73 0.22 -14.65
C GLN A 265 -10.83 0.74 -16.08
N PHE A 266 -9.74 0.67 -16.86
CA PHE A 266 -9.63 1.14 -18.26
C PHE A 266 -9.93 2.63 -18.48
N GLN A 267 -10.26 3.35 -17.42
CA GLN A 267 -10.55 4.78 -17.41
C GLN A 267 -10.27 5.32 -16.02
N VAL A 268 -10.01 6.62 -15.92
CA VAL A 268 -9.84 7.30 -14.64
C VAL A 268 -11.21 7.61 -14.07
N ILE A 269 -11.45 7.12 -12.85
CA ILE A 269 -12.63 7.42 -12.04
C ILE A 269 -12.20 8.09 -10.73
N ALA A 270 -13.10 8.82 -10.08
CA ALA A 270 -12.78 9.53 -8.84
C ALA A 270 -12.26 8.60 -7.73
N SER A 271 -12.70 7.34 -7.71
CA SER A 271 -12.30 6.32 -6.74
C SER A 271 -11.20 5.37 -7.25
N ILE A 272 -10.39 5.79 -8.24
CA ILE A 272 -9.35 4.94 -8.87
C ILE A 272 -8.35 4.38 -7.85
N SER A 273 -8.05 5.15 -6.82
CA SER A 273 -7.27 4.71 -5.66
C SER A 273 -8.15 4.87 -4.43
N SER A 274 -8.53 3.75 -3.82
CA SER A 274 -9.37 3.71 -2.62
C SER A 274 -8.48 3.55 -1.37
N GLY A 275 -7.41 4.34 -1.27
CA GLY A 275 -6.46 4.29 -0.15
C GLY A 275 -5.34 3.25 -0.31
N TYR A 276 -5.02 2.81 -1.53
CA TYR A 276 -3.95 1.84 -1.78
C TYR A 276 -2.57 2.34 -1.34
N GLY A 277 -2.32 3.65 -1.43
CA GLY A 277 -1.12 4.32 -0.92
C GLY A 277 -0.97 4.14 0.59
N TYR A 278 -2.05 4.39 1.33
CA TYR A 278 -2.08 4.24 2.79
C TYR A 278 -2.00 2.77 3.21
N ALA A 279 -2.73 1.88 2.53
CA ALA A 279 -2.65 0.45 2.77
C ALA A 279 -1.23 -0.10 2.50
N GLY A 280 -0.53 0.43 1.49
CA GLY A 280 0.86 0.08 1.19
C GLY A 280 1.82 0.39 2.33
N ILE A 281 1.64 1.50 3.05
CA ILE A 281 2.42 1.81 4.27
C ILE A 281 2.27 0.67 5.29
N VAL A 282 1.05 0.19 5.47
CA VAL A 282 0.77 -0.88 6.43
C VAL A 282 1.37 -2.20 5.96
N VAL A 283 1.29 -2.51 4.66
CA VAL A 283 1.97 -3.66 4.04
C VAL A 283 3.48 -3.58 4.29
N ALA A 284 4.11 -2.43 4.10
CA ALA A 284 5.55 -2.25 4.32
C ALA A 284 5.96 -2.44 5.79
N MET A 285 5.14 -1.96 6.72
CA MET A 285 5.33 -2.15 8.16
C MET A 285 5.15 -3.61 8.58
N LEU A 286 4.10 -4.27 8.08
CA LEU A 286 3.82 -5.69 8.30
C LEU A 286 4.98 -6.56 7.77
N ALA A 287 5.50 -6.19 6.60
CA ALA A 287 6.68 -6.79 5.97
C ALA A 287 8.01 -6.45 6.67
N ARG A 288 8.01 -5.58 7.70
CA ARG A 288 9.20 -5.10 8.42
C ARG A 288 10.28 -4.53 7.50
N LEU A 289 9.86 -3.77 6.48
CA LEU A 289 10.76 -3.21 5.46
C LEU A 289 11.64 -4.28 4.78
N SER A 290 11.10 -5.48 4.58
CA SER A 290 11.74 -6.56 3.81
C SER A 290 10.97 -6.82 2.53
N ALA A 291 11.67 -6.84 1.38
CA ALA A 291 11.01 -7.03 0.09
C ALA A 291 10.26 -8.37 0.01
N ALA A 292 10.87 -9.45 0.51
CA ALA A 292 10.22 -10.76 0.58
C ALA A 292 8.97 -10.77 1.48
N GLY A 293 8.94 -9.94 2.52
CA GLY A 293 7.79 -9.81 3.40
C GLY A 293 6.60 -9.09 2.77
N ILE A 294 6.80 -8.33 1.67
CA ILE A 294 5.74 -7.59 0.98
C ILE A 294 4.70 -8.54 0.39
N ILE A 295 5.12 -9.67 -0.20
CA ILE A 295 4.21 -10.64 -0.82
C ILE A 295 3.16 -11.16 0.18
N PRO A 296 3.55 -11.84 1.28
CA PRO A 296 2.56 -12.35 2.23
C PRO A 296 1.78 -11.24 2.93
N ALA A 297 2.39 -10.07 3.16
CA ALA A 297 1.69 -8.92 3.75
C ALA A 297 0.60 -8.36 2.82
N ALA A 298 0.92 -8.12 1.55
CA ALA A 298 -0.04 -7.61 0.57
C ALA A 298 -1.16 -8.61 0.28
N LEU A 299 -0.84 -9.90 0.16
CA LEU A 299 -1.83 -10.97 0.00
C LEU A 299 -2.79 -11.04 1.20
N PHE A 300 -2.27 -10.87 2.41
CA PHE A 300 -3.09 -10.84 3.62
C PHE A 300 -4.04 -9.64 3.63
N ILE A 301 -3.56 -8.45 3.30
CA ILE A 301 -4.42 -7.25 3.20
C ILE A 301 -5.44 -7.40 2.07
N ALA A 302 -5.04 -7.91 0.92
CA ALA A 302 -5.93 -8.16 -0.22
C ALA A 302 -7.03 -9.18 0.12
N ALA A 303 -6.69 -10.26 0.84
CA ALA A 303 -7.65 -11.25 1.28
C ALA A 303 -8.71 -10.65 2.21
N ILE A 304 -8.29 -9.79 3.14
CA ILE A 304 -9.22 -9.08 4.04
C ILE A 304 -10.11 -8.12 3.24
N THR A 305 -9.53 -7.32 2.33
CA THR A 305 -10.30 -6.33 1.56
C THR A 305 -11.30 -6.99 0.63
N THR A 306 -10.87 -7.98 -0.16
CA THR A 306 -11.73 -8.69 -1.11
C THR A 306 -12.81 -9.49 -0.36
N GLY A 307 -12.46 -10.08 0.78
CA GLY A 307 -13.43 -10.74 1.65
C GLY A 307 -14.46 -9.78 2.23
N ALA A 308 -14.03 -8.60 2.68
CA ALA A 308 -14.90 -7.56 3.23
C ALA A 308 -15.85 -7.00 2.16
N ASP A 309 -15.35 -6.78 0.93
CA ASP A 309 -16.14 -6.35 -0.22
C ASP A 309 -17.23 -7.38 -0.58
N GLU A 310 -16.87 -8.66 -0.62
CA GLU A 310 -17.80 -9.74 -0.90
C GLU A 310 -18.87 -9.88 0.17
N MET A 311 -18.44 -9.84 1.44
CA MET A 311 -19.33 -9.91 2.60
C MET A 311 -20.31 -8.74 2.61
N SER A 312 -19.84 -7.51 2.37
CA SER A 312 -20.69 -6.32 2.18
C SER A 312 -21.74 -6.54 1.08
N ARG A 313 -21.30 -7.05 -0.08
CA ARG A 313 -22.20 -7.28 -1.22
C ARG A 313 -23.26 -8.35 -0.98
N GLN A 314 -22.92 -9.45 -0.29
CA GLN A 314 -23.84 -10.56 -0.06
C GLN A 314 -24.76 -10.34 1.15
N THR A 315 -24.28 -9.71 2.20
CA THR A 315 -25.04 -9.50 3.45
C THR A 315 -25.83 -8.19 3.45
N GLY A 316 -25.58 -7.29 2.49
CA GLY A 316 -26.21 -5.97 2.44
C GLY A 316 -25.69 -4.99 3.49
N VAL A 317 -24.65 -5.37 4.25
CA VAL A 317 -23.98 -4.50 5.21
C VAL A 317 -23.35 -3.32 4.46
N PRO A 318 -23.55 -2.06 4.89
CA PRO A 318 -22.95 -0.91 4.23
C PRO A 318 -21.41 -1.01 4.14
N PHE A 319 -20.84 -0.64 2.98
CA PHE A 319 -19.40 -0.65 2.74
C PHE A 319 -18.58 0.10 3.81
N PHE A 320 -19.11 1.17 4.39
CA PHE A 320 -18.45 1.90 5.48
C PHE A 320 -18.20 1.04 6.73
N ILE A 321 -19.09 0.08 7.01
CA ILE A 321 -18.91 -0.87 8.12
C ILE A 321 -17.83 -1.89 7.75
N ALA A 322 -17.80 -2.34 6.50
CA ALA A 322 -16.75 -3.22 5.99
C ALA A 322 -15.36 -2.55 6.05
N ASP A 323 -15.25 -1.26 5.70
CA ASP A 323 -14.03 -0.46 5.83
C ASP A 323 -13.58 -0.33 7.30
N ALA A 324 -14.53 -0.04 8.20
CA ALA A 324 -14.25 0.03 9.63
C ALA A 324 -13.73 -1.31 10.17
N MET A 325 -14.35 -2.42 9.76
CA MET A 325 -13.92 -3.77 10.10
C MET A 325 -12.51 -4.08 9.57
N GLN A 326 -12.21 -3.72 8.32
CA GLN A 326 -10.87 -3.86 7.76
C GLN A 326 -9.84 -3.10 8.60
N GLY A 327 -10.12 -1.85 8.97
CA GLY A 327 -9.26 -1.03 9.82
C GLY A 327 -9.04 -1.64 11.20
N ILE A 328 -10.09 -2.13 11.86
CA ILE A 328 -10.01 -2.79 13.17
C ILE A 328 -9.19 -4.08 13.08
N CYS A 329 -9.44 -4.91 12.06
CA CYS A 329 -8.73 -6.16 11.85
C CYS A 329 -7.23 -5.91 11.63
N LEU A 330 -6.91 -4.87 10.86
CA LEU A 330 -5.55 -4.42 10.61
C LEU A 330 -4.84 -3.92 11.87
N ILE A 331 -5.48 -3.04 12.64
CA ILE A 331 -4.95 -2.54 13.91
C ILE A 331 -4.70 -3.70 14.87
N ALA A 332 -5.63 -4.65 14.94
CA ALA A 332 -5.48 -5.80 15.82
C ALA A 332 -4.31 -6.70 15.44
N VAL A 333 -4.10 -6.95 14.14
CA VAL A 333 -2.92 -7.69 13.66
C VAL A 333 -1.64 -6.96 14.01
N LEU A 334 -1.60 -5.63 13.85
CA LEU A 334 -0.45 -4.82 14.23
C LEU A 334 -0.19 -4.85 15.74
N VAL A 335 -1.24 -4.78 16.56
CA VAL A 335 -1.16 -4.90 18.03
C VAL A 335 -0.67 -6.29 18.41
N ALA A 336 -1.24 -7.36 17.83
CA ALA A 336 -0.83 -8.75 18.05
C ALA A 336 0.67 -8.94 17.77
N MET A 337 1.14 -8.43 16.64
CA MET A 337 2.55 -8.49 16.27
C MET A 337 3.43 -7.67 17.20
N THR A 338 2.98 -6.50 17.63
CA THR A 338 3.71 -5.65 18.57
C THR A 338 3.84 -6.34 19.93
N LEU A 339 2.74 -6.87 20.48
CA LEU A 339 2.72 -7.57 21.77
C LEU A 339 3.47 -8.92 21.75
N SER A 340 3.56 -9.57 20.58
CA SER A 340 4.43 -10.74 20.44
C SER A 340 5.90 -10.42 20.74
N ARG A 341 6.34 -9.20 20.42
CA ARG A 341 7.75 -8.76 20.48
C ARG A 341 8.08 -7.88 21.69
N TYR A 342 7.11 -7.13 22.17
CA TYR A 342 7.29 -6.12 23.22
C TYR A 342 6.40 -6.43 24.42
N GLU A 343 6.96 -6.25 25.62
CA GLU A 343 6.20 -6.28 26.86
C GLU A 343 5.79 -4.88 27.27
N ILE A 344 4.55 -4.77 27.74
CA ILE A 344 4.06 -3.58 28.42
C ILE A 344 4.57 -3.65 29.86
N ARG A 345 5.55 -2.82 30.21
CA ARG A 345 5.94 -2.61 31.60
C ARG A 345 5.29 -1.34 32.14
N PHE A 346 4.48 -1.50 33.17
CA PHE A 346 4.03 -0.39 33.99
C PHE A 346 5.19 0.02 34.92
N ARG A 347 5.46 1.33 35.01
CA ARG A 347 6.52 1.84 35.87
C ARG A 347 6.01 1.65 37.30
N ALA A 348 6.69 0.82 38.11
CA ALA A 348 6.39 0.77 39.53
C ALA A 348 6.55 2.18 40.12
N SER A 349 5.59 2.59 40.95
CA SER A 349 5.68 3.83 41.73
C SER A 349 6.99 3.78 42.55
N PRO A 350 7.74 4.88 42.71
CA PRO A 350 8.95 4.82 43.52
C PRO A 350 8.55 4.41 44.93
N GLU A 351 9.05 3.26 45.39
CA GLU A 351 8.97 2.87 46.79
C GLU A 351 9.47 4.05 47.60
N THR A 352 8.56 4.61 48.42
CA THR A 352 8.93 5.52 49.49
C THR A 352 9.90 4.73 50.37
N LYS A 353 11.20 5.01 50.25
CA LYS A 353 12.18 4.54 51.22
C LYS A 353 11.69 5.04 52.58
N ALA A 354 11.12 4.15 53.38
CA ALA A 354 11.02 4.37 54.80
C ALA A 354 12.45 4.50 55.31
N THR A 355 12.89 5.73 55.54
CA THR A 355 14.07 5.99 56.35
C THR A 355 13.79 5.53 57.78
N PRO A 356 14.77 4.88 58.43
CA PRO A 356 14.60 4.19 59.71
C PRO A 356 14.23 5.11 60.88
#